data_AF-A0A447TRM8-F1
#
_entry.id   AF-A0A447TRM8-F1
#
_cell.length_a   1.000
_cell.length_b   1.000
_cell.length_c   1.000
_cell.angle_alpha   90.00
_cell.angle_beta   90.00
_cell.angle_gamma   90.00
#
_symmetry.space_group_name_H-M   'P 1'
#
loop_
_entity.id
_entity.type
_entity.pdbx_description
1 polymer ?
#
loop_
_entity_poly.entity_id
_entity_poly.type
_entity_poly.pdbx_seq_one_letter_code
_entity_poly.pdbx_strand_id
1 'polypeptide(L)'
;MRTALENQPNLMIFQQAVEDLIVENDRVVGAVTQMGLKFRAKAVVLTVGTFLDGKIHIGLDNYSGGRAGDPPSIPLSRRLRELPLRVSRLKTGTPPRIDARTIDFSVLAQQHGDNPMPVFSFMGNASQHPQQVPCYITHTNEKNP
;
A
#
# COMPACT_ATOMS: atom_id res chain seq x y z
N MET A 1 7.19 -6.93 9.80
CA MET A 1 7.74 -6.50 8.48
C MET A 1 8.93 -5.57 8.64
N ARG A 2 8.77 -4.37 9.21
CA ARG A 2 9.87 -3.40 9.41
C ARG A 2 11.14 -4.02 10.01
N THR A 3 11.01 -4.72 11.14
CA THR A 3 12.13 -5.38 11.82
C THR A 3 12.86 -6.38 10.92
N ALA A 4 12.17 -7.14 10.08
CA ALA A 4 12.81 -8.09 9.17
C ALA A 4 13.65 -7.37 8.10
N LEU A 5 13.15 -6.25 7.58
CA LEU A 5 13.86 -5.45 6.58
C LEU A 5 15.08 -4.73 7.18
N GLU A 6 14.94 -4.14 8.37
CA GLU A 6 16.04 -3.43 9.05
C GLU A 6 17.21 -4.36 9.42
N ASN A 7 16.94 -5.66 9.59
CA ASN A 7 17.95 -6.66 9.97
C ASN A 7 18.42 -7.53 8.80
N GLN A 8 17.98 -7.27 7.56
CA GLN A 8 18.38 -8.06 6.40
C GLN A 8 19.79 -7.65 5.94
N PRO A 9 20.79 -8.57 5.92
CA PRO A 9 22.10 -8.27 5.39
C PRO A 9 22.04 -7.77 3.94
N ASN A 10 22.88 -6.78 3.63
CA ASN A 10 22.98 -6.10 2.33
C ASN A 10 21.75 -5.28 1.91
N LEU A 11 20.84 -4.96 2.84
CA LEU A 11 19.72 -4.05 2.59
C LEU A 11 19.92 -2.73 3.34
N MET A 12 19.91 -1.61 2.62
CA MET A 12 19.89 -0.27 3.19
C MET A 12 18.48 0.32 3.02
N ILE A 13 17.88 0.77 4.13
CA ILE A 13 16.62 1.51 4.10
C ILE A 13 16.93 3.00 4.16
N PHE A 14 16.43 3.75 3.19
CA PHE A 14 16.62 5.19 3.10
C PHE A 14 15.28 5.88 2.84
N GLN A 15 14.81 6.68 3.80
CA GLN A 15 13.51 7.33 3.72
C GLN A 15 13.62 8.63 2.91
N GLN A 16 13.33 8.53 1.61
CA GLN A 16 13.18 9.66 0.70
C GLN A 16 12.21 9.32 -0.44
N ALA A 17 11.48 10.32 -0.94
CA ALA A 17 10.69 10.17 -2.16
C ALA A 17 11.62 10.14 -3.37
N VAL A 18 11.37 9.24 -4.31
CA VAL A 18 12.02 9.21 -5.63
C VAL A 18 11.18 10.01 -6.61
N GLU A 19 11.81 10.97 -7.29
CA GLU A 19 11.13 11.88 -8.22
C GLU A 19 11.56 11.68 -9.68
N ASP A 20 12.73 11.08 -9.94
CA ASP A 20 13.22 10.85 -11.30
C ASP A 20 14.08 9.57 -11.40
N LEU A 21 14.27 9.08 -12.62
CA LEU A 21 15.15 7.98 -13.00
C LEU A 21 16.29 8.50 -13.87
N ILE A 22 17.51 8.08 -13.55
CA ILE A 22 18.68 8.35 -14.38
C ILE A 22 18.71 7.28 -15.47
N VAL A 23 18.59 7.70 -16.72
CA VAL A 23 18.57 6.81 -17.90
C VAL A 23 19.63 7.26 -18.88
N GLU A 24 20.51 6.34 -19.27
CA GLU A 24 21.59 6.54 -20.24
C GLU A 24 21.47 5.48 -21.34
N ASN A 25 21.38 5.88 -22.60
CA ASN A 25 21.25 4.96 -23.76
C ASN A 25 20.16 3.88 -23.55
N ASP A 26 18.94 4.31 -23.20
CA ASP A 26 17.78 3.46 -22.90
C ASP A 26 17.96 2.47 -21.73
N ARG A 27 18.99 2.66 -20.90
CA ARG A 27 19.25 1.85 -19.72
C ARG A 27 19.14 2.68 -18.45
N VAL A 28 18.39 2.17 -17.47
CA VAL A 28 18.38 2.77 -16.13
C VAL A 28 19.74 2.59 -15.45
N VAL A 29 20.27 3.65 -14.88
CA VAL A 29 21.54 3.67 -14.16
C VAL A 29 21.43 4.24 -12.75
N GLY A 30 20.21 4.64 -12.33
CA GLY A 30 19.97 5.16 -10.99
C GLY A 30 18.62 5.83 -10.81
N ALA A 31 18.46 6.48 -9.65
CA ALA A 31 17.29 7.24 -9.26
C ALA A 31 17.68 8.56 -8.58
N VAL A 32 16.81 9.55 -8.67
CA VAL A 32 16.98 10.87 -8.04
C VAL A 32 15.88 11.06 -7.00
N THR A 33 16.27 11.44 -5.78
CA THR A 33 15.31 11.75 -4.73
C THR A 33 14.77 13.17 -4.84
N GLN A 34 13.68 13.46 -4.14
CA GLN A 34 13.12 14.80 -4.01
C GLN A 34 14.13 15.84 -3.50
N MET A 35 15.06 15.42 -2.63
CA MET A 35 16.15 16.28 -2.15
C MET A 35 17.29 16.46 -3.17
N GLY A 36 17.16 15.90 -4.37
CA GLY A 36 18.18 15.96 -5.43
C GLY A 36 19.34 14.97 -5.26
N LEU A 37 19.30 14.07 -4.27
CA LEU A 37 20.33 13.04 -4.12
C LEU A 37 20.22 12.02 -5.26
N LYS A 38 21.37 11.66 -5.83
CA LYS A 38 21.47 10.68 -6.92
C LYS A 38 22.04 9.37 -6.39
N PHE A 39 21.28 8.30 -6.53
CA PHE A 39 21.75 6.94 -6.24
C PHE A 39 21.98 6.20 -7.55
N ARG A 40 23.19 5.68 -7.76
CA ARG A 40 23.49 4.81 -8.90
C ARG A 40 23.12 3.37 -8.58
N ALA A 41 22.51 2.69 -9.54
CA ALA A 41 22.13 1.29 -9.41
C ALA A 41 22.20 0.60 -10.79
N LYS A 42 22.50 -0.70 -10.79
CA LYS A 42 22.49 -1.51 -12.02
C LYS A 42 21.07 -1.87 -12.48
N ALA A 43 20.12 -1.85 -11.56
CA ALA A 43 18.71 -2.12 -11.79
C ALA A 43 17.87 -1.32 -10.78
N VAL A 44 16.66 -0.96 -11.17
CA VAL A 44 15.68 -0.25 -10.32
C VAL A 44 14.36 -1.01 -10.37
N VAL A 45 13.79 -1.31 -9.21
CA VAL A 45 12.46 -1.94 -9.09
C VAL A 45 11.48 -0.89 -8.59
N LEU A 46 10.41 -0.63 -9.36
CA LEU A 46 9.37 0.33 -9.01
C LEU A 46 8.18 -0.36 -8.35
N THR A 47 7.92 -0.08 -7.08
CA THR A 47 6.79 -0.61 -6.29
C THR A 47 5.91 0.52 -5.75
N VAL A 48 5.51 1.40 -6.67
CA VAL A 48 4.88 2.71 -6.39
C VAL A 48 3.47 2.66 -5.81
N GLY A 49 2.83 1.49 -5.76
CA GLY A 49 1.48 1.32 -5.23
C GLY A 49 0.46 2.31 -5.81
N THR A 50 -0.31 2.96 -4.95
CA THR A 50 -1.35 3.94 -5.33
C THR A 50 -0.84 5.37 -5.42
N PHE A 51 0.49 5.60 -5.37
CA PHE A 51 1.06 6.94 -5.21
C PHE A 51 1.28 7.71 -6.51
N LEU A 52 1.54 7.06 -7.65
CA LEU A 52 1.79 7.75 -8.91
C LEU A 52 0.57 8.55 -9.35
N ASP A 53 0.68 9.89 -9.32
CA ASP A 53 -0.41 10.80 -9.70
C ASP A 53 -1.76 10.39 -9.08
N GLY A 54 -1.67 9.95 -7.83
CA GLY A 54 -2.78 9.41 -7.04
C GLY A 54 -3.82 10.49 -6.75
N LYS A 55 -5.09 10.10 -6.79
CA LYS A 55 -6.23 10.98 -6.56
C LYS A 55 -7.24 10.29 -5.66
N ILE A 56 -7.60 10.95 -4.57
CA ILE A 56 -8.60 10.49 -3.62
C ILE A 56 -9.93 11.11 -3.99
N HIS A 57 -10.99 10.32 -3.90
CA HIS A 57 -12.36 10.71 -4.23
C HIS A 57 -13.26 10.46 -3.03
N ILE A 58 -13.95 11.49 -2.55
CA ILE A 58 -14.95 11.42 -1.48
C ILE A 58 -16.20 12.11 -1.99
N GLY A 59 -17.23 11.34 -2.36
CA GLY A 59 -18.37 11.89 -3.09
C GLY A 59 -17.93 12.55 -4.40
N LEU A 60 -18.26 13.83 -4.57
CA LEU A 60 -17.84 14.64 -5.72
C LEU A 60 -16.48 15.33 -5.49
N ASP A 61 -16.04 15.42 -4.23
CA ASP A 61 -14.79 16.05 -3.88
C ASP A 61 -13.61 15.16 -4.23
N ASN A 62 -12.53 15.81 -4.65
CA ASN A 62 -11.33 15.12 -5.04
C ASN A 62 -10.08 15.92 -4.72
N TYR A 63 -9.04 15.22 -4.30
CA TYR A 63 -7.76 15.84 -3.94
C TYR A 63 -6.59 14.90 -4.26
N SER A 64 -5.44 15.50 -4.48
CA SER A 64 -4.19 14.81 -4.80
C SER A 64 -3.67 14.05 -3.57
N GLY A 65 -3.38 12.76 -3.70
CA GLY A 65 -2.95 11.92 -2.59
C GLY A 65 -2.68 10.48 -3.02
N GLY A 66 -1.63 9.86 -2.47
CA GLY A 66 -1.35 8.44 -2.71
C GLY A 66 -2.18 7.53 -1.80
N ARG A 67 -2.29 7.93 -0.53
CA ARG A 67 -3.15 7.36 0.51
C ARG A 67 -3.71 8.51 1.34
N ALA A 68 -4.75 8.26 2.14
CA ALA A 68 -5.28 9.29 3.02
C ALA A 68 -4.18 9.78 3.99
N GLY A 69 -3.84 11.07 3.90
CA GLY A 69 -2.77 11.70 4.68
C GLY A 69 -1.38 11.68 4.03
N ASP A 70 -1.17 10.93 2.94
CA ASP A 70 0.13 10.83 2.27
C ASP A 70 0.14 11.53 0.89
N PRO A 71 1.19 12.32 0.57
CA PRO A 71 1.28 13.02 -0.71
C PRO A 71 1.45 12.03 -1.89
N PRO A 72 0.99 12.39 -3.09
CA PRO A 72 1.24 11.59 -4.29
C PRO A 72 2.65 11.82 -4.84
N SER A 73 3.14 10.88 -5.64
CA SER A 73 4.37 11.03 -6.42
C SER A 73 4.02 11.52 -7.83
N ILE A 74 4.05 12.85 -8.02
CA ILE A 74 3.72 13.51 -9.30
C ILE A 74 4.93 13.55 -10.26
N PRO A 75 6.13 14.00 -9.83
CA PRO A 75 7.27 14.12 -10.75
C PRO A 75 7.64 12.78 -11.40
N LEU A 76 7.70 11.71 -10.61
CA LEU A 76 8.01 10.38 -11.13
C LEU A 76 6.95 9.89 -12.13
N SER A 77 5.68 10.21 -11.88
CA SER A 77 4.59 9.87 -12.79
C SER A 77 4.70 10.61 -14.12
N ARG A 78 5.16 11.87 -14.12
CA ARG A 78 5.47 12.60 -15.36
C ARG A 78 6.65 11.97 -16.08
N ARG A 79 7.73 11.68 -15.36
CA ARG A 79 8.92 11.03 -15.92
C ARG A 79 8.60 9.74 -16.65
N LEU A 80 7.78 8.88 -16.03
CA LEU A 80 7.38 7.61 -16.65
C LEU A 80 6.54 7.79 -17.92
N ARG A 81 5.83 8.91 -18.07
CA ARG A 81 5.08 9.24 -19.30
C ARG A 81 5.98 9.77 -20.42
N GLU A 82 7.19 10.23 -20.12
CA GLU A 82 8.20 10.60 -21.13
C GLU A 82 8.87 9.37 -21.76
N LEU A 83 8.76 8.21 -21.10
CA LEU A 83 9.21 6.93 -21.63
C LEU A 83 8.12 6.32 -22.53
N PRO A 84 8.47 5.43 -23.48
CA PRO A 84 7.51 4.78 -24.39
C PRO A 84 6.67 3.70 -23.69
N LEU A 85 6.03 4.03 -22.56
CA LEU A 85 5.20 3.16 -21.74
C LEU A 85 3.72 3.47 -21.97
N ARG A 86 2.91 2.42 -22.07
CA ARG A 86 1.44 2.55 -22.05
C ARG A 86 0.98 2.80 -20.62
N VAL A 87 0.29 3.90 -20.39
CA VAL A 87 -0.20 4.29 -19.06
C VAL A 87 -1.72 4.31 -19.03
N SER A 88 -2.31 3.82 -17.95
CA SER A 88 -3.76 3.84 -17.69
C SER A 88 -4.01 4.11 -16.21
N ARG A 89 -5.25 4.51 -15.87
CA ARG A 89 -5.65 4.77 -14.48
C ARG A 89 -6.55 3.66 -13.97
N LEU A 90 -6.27 3.18 -12.76
CA LEU A 90 -7.12 2.27 -12.01
C LEU A 90 -7.72 3.01 -10.80
N LYS A 91 -8.95 2.65 -10.42
CA LYS A 91 -9.60 3.15 -9.20
C LYS A 91 -10.02 1.99 -8.33
N THR A 92 -9.74 2.09 -7.04
CA THR A 92 -10.16 1.14 -6.01
C THR A 92 -10.81 1.89 -4.85
N GLY A 93 -11.82 1.30 -4.21
CA GLY A 93 -12.47 1.86 -3.03
C GLY A 93 -11.91 1.28 -1.74
N THR A 94 -12.14 1.98 -0.63
CA THR A 94 -11.87 1.45 0.72
C THR A 94 -13.05 1.82 1.63
N PRO A 95 -13.55 0.88 2.45
CA PRO A 95 -14.65 1.18 3.37
C PRO A 95 -14.22 2.19 4.45
N PRO A 96 -15.17 2.90 5.08
CA PRO A 96 -14.87 3.76 6.23
C PRO A 96 -14.32 2.94 7.40
N ARG A 97 -13.57 3.60 8.29
CA ARG A 97 -13.11 3.02 9.56
C ARG A 97 -14.05 3.51 10.64
N ILE A 98 -14.55 2.58 11.45
CA ILE A 98 -15.58 2.85 12.46
C ILE A 98 -14.99 2.59 13.85
N ASP A 99 -15.35 3.42 14.82
CA ASP A 99 -14.98 3.20 16.22
C ASP A 99 -15.76 1.99 16.77
N ALA A 100 -15.05 0.98 17.27
CA ALA A 100 -15.67 -0.21 17.81
C ALA A 100 -16.61 0.10 19.00
N ARG A 101 -16.34 1.16 19.76
CA ARG A 101 -17.15 1.54 20.94
C ARG A 101 -18.57 2.00 20.58
N THR A 102 -18.80 2.37 19.32
CA THR A 102 -20.11 2.84 18.83
C THR A 102 -20.91 1.73 18.14
N ILE A 103 -20.43 0.48 18.20
CA ILE A 103 -21.09 -0.68 17.58
C ILE A 103 -21.72 -1.53 18.68
N ASP A 104 -23.01 -1.84 18.53
CA ASP A 104 -23.66 -2.87 19.34
C ASP A 104 -23.32 -4.26 18.78
N PHE A 105 -22.32 -4.91 19.38
CA PHE A 105 -21.91 -6.25 18.98
C PHE A 105 -22.84 -7.36 19.49
N SER A 106 -23.74 -7.07 20.44
CA SER A 106 -24.60 -8.09 21.06
C SER A 106 -25.64 -8.64 20.07
N VAL A 107 -25.98 -7.87 19.04
CA VAL A 107 -26.94 -8.23 17.99
C VAL A 107 -26.28 -8.84 16.75
N LEU A 108 -24.95 -8.96 16.73
CA LEU A 108 -24.20 -9.43 15.56
C LEU A 108 -23.70 -10.85 15.75
N ALA A 109 -23.75 -11.64 14.68
CA ALA A 109 -23.20 -12.99 14.69
C ALA A 109 -21.66 -12.94 14.68
N GLN A 110 -21.03 -13.68 15.59
CA GLN A 110 -19.58 -13.85 15.63
C GLN A 110 -19.12 -14.93 14.64
N GLN A 111 -18.05 -14.64 13.91
CA GLN A 111 -17.36 -15.57 13.03
C GLN A 111 -15.94 -15.78 13.54
N HIS A 112 -15.69 -16.97 14.08
CA HIS A 112 -14.36 -17.39 14.54
C HIS A 112 -13.52 -17.94 13.37
N GLY A 113 -12.20 -17.96 13.55
CA GLY A 113 -11.29 -18.65 12.64
C GLY A 113 -11.36 -20.17 12.78
N ASP A 114 -10.69 -20.86 11.87
CA ASP A 114 -10.68 -22.32 11.80
C ASP A 114 -9.96 -22.99 13.00
N ASN A 115 -10.38 -24.21 13.32
CA ASN A 115 -9.72 -25.08 14.29
C ASN A 115 -9.59 -26.51 13.71
N PRO A 116 -8.37 -27.03 13.46
CA PRO A 116 -7.06 -26.46 13.81
C PRO A 116 -6.71 -25.20 13.02
N MET A 117 -5.95 -24.29 13.65
CA MET A 117 -5.57 -23.02 13.03
C MET A 117 -4.60 -23.24 11.85
N PRO A 118 -4.93 -22.77 10.64
CA PRO A 118 -4.05 -22.89 9.50
C PRO A 118 -2.80 -22.02 9.65
N VAL A 119 -1.72 -22.41 9.00
CA VAL A 119 -0.47 -21.66 8.98
C VAL A 119 -0.14 -21.29 7.54
N PHE A 120 0.10 -20.00 7.28
CA PHE A 120 0.36 -19.50 5.93
C PHE A 120 1.71 -19.93 5.36
N SER A 121 2.74 -20.03 6.20
CA SER A 121 4.10 -20.41 5.80
C SER A 121 4.40 -21.87 6.12
N PHE A 122 5.02 -22.59 5.19
CA PHE A 122 5.54 -23.94 5.43
C PHE A 122 6.62 -23.99 6.53
N MET A 123 7.28 -22.87 6.81
CA MET A 123 8.28 -22.76 7.88
C MET A 123 7.69 -22.26 9.20
N GLY A 124 6.42 -21.83 9.18
CA GLY A 124 5.74 -21.30 10.36
C GLY A 124 5.12 -22.40 11.20
N ASN A 125 4.61 -22.02 12.36
CA ASN A 125 3.80 -22.90 13.20
C ASN A 125 2.68 -22.10 13.90
N ALA A 126 1.65 -22.81 14.36
CA ALA A 126 0.46 -22.17 14.92
C ALA A 126 0.73 -21.38 16.22
N SER A 127 1.81 -21.68 16.97
CA SER A 127 2.13 -20.95 18.20
C SER A 127 2.79 -19.59 17.95
N GLN A 128 3.20 -19.30 16.72
CA GLN A 128 3.69 -17.98 16.30
C GLN A 128 2.56 -17.00 16.02
N HIS A 129 1.32 -17.48 15.90
CA HIS A 129 0.18 -16.64 15.57
C HIS A 129 -0.21 -15.76 16.75
N PRO A 130 -0.66 -14.51 16.51
CA PRO A 130 -1.24 -13.69 17.56
C PRO A 130 -2.53 -14.33 18.09
N GLN A 131 -3.01 -13.83 19.22
CA GLN A 131 -4.34 -14.18 19.72
C GLN A 131 -5.38 -13.98 18.61
N GLN A 132 -6.13 -15.04 18.31
CA GLN A 132 -7.22 -14.97 17.34
C GLN A 132 -8.41 -14.24 17.96
N VAL A 133 -9.04 -13.37 17.16
CA VAL A 133 -10.23 -12.62 17.53
C VAL A 133 -11.33 -12.91 16.51
N PRO A 134 -12.61 -12.98 16.92
CA PRO A 134 -13.70 -13.16 15.97
C PRO A 134 -13.91 -11.91 15.11
N CYS A 135 -14.40 -12.13 13.90
CA CYS A 135 -15.06 -11.08 13.12
C CYS A 135 -16.57 -11.09 13.41
N TYR A 136 -17.28 -10.05 12.99
CA TYR A 136 -18.72 -9.92 13.17
C TYR A 136 -19.42 -9.77 11.81
N ILE A 137 -20.54 -10.46 11.66
CA ILE A 137 -21.33 -10.49 10.42
C ILE A 137 -22.55 -9.57 10.56
N THR A 138 -22.80 -8.76 9.53
CA THR A 138 -24.01 -7.93 9.39
C THR A 138 -24.41 -7.81 7.92
N HIS A 139 -25.60 -7.27 7.66
CA HIS A 139 -26.16 -7.11 6.32
C HIS A 139 -26.80 -5.73 6.16
N THR A 140 -26.79 -5.24 4.92
CA THR A 140 -27.64 -4.11 4.52
C THR A 140 -29.11 -4.53 4.50
N ASN A 141 -30.01 -3.55 4.50
CA ASN A 141 -31.46 -3.78 4.40
C ASN A 141 -32.09 -2.71 3.49
N GLU A 142 -33.38 -2.83 3.20
CA GLU A 142 -34.07 -1.95 2.25
C GLU A 142 -34.00 -0.45 2.58
N LYS A 143 -33.81 -0.08 3.86
CA LYS A 143 -33.65 1.33 4.26
C LYS A 143 -32.24 1.86 3.99
N ASN A 144 -31.23 0.99 3.97
CA ASN A 144 -29.82 1.30 3.76
C ASN A 144 -29.24 0.35 2.69
N PRO A 145 -29.55 0.58 1.40
CA PRO A 145 -29.07 -0.26 0.29
C PRO A 145 -27.55 -0.20 0.10
#